data_AF-A0A2H1W7Y9-F1
#
_entry.id   AF-A0A2H1W7Y9-F1
#
_cell.length_a   1.000
_cell.length_b   1.000
_cell.length_c   1.000
_cell.angle_alpha   90.00
_cell.angle_beta   90.00
_cell.angle_gamma   90.00
#
_symmetry.space_group_name_H-M   'P 1'
#
loop_
_entity.id
_entity.type
_entity.pdbx_description
1 polymer ?
#
loop_
_entity_poly.entity_id
_entity_poly.type
_entity_poly.pdbx_seq_one_letter_code
_entity_poly.pdbx_strand_id
1 'polypeptide(L)'
;MALATVPKYRKLIDIEKHDRDLYPIQPHQSATGAPSNEQKAEAQRRMEQSMAQLNAAIAALAAATADRENPDYATAELAIATISELMPQIVKDAEIASSDKDEATRNAMQNNIRALCEATRKICEGDGYKHVDGEEAATFAAASGKLLFLISPGADKGRQKFIMEEAAIAQEHAAQLVAGAHRLQNQVPEHTAAELGSRAARTADAANALGAVAQVTAPSISSPRCQDALSSAASQLLESADSLTSACQLQAHEQPELQAQCAVLTDTHQQLADSLHRLTDACNVGQGDQSMKEPSAQQERKRLQFVKGTAAAKQRLDAAAQQLNKPMSCHMMEEGHAAALGQKLNDRLAQLNAAVAALAAATS
;
A
#
# COMPACT_ATOMS: atom_id res chain seq x y z
N MET A 1 -61.22 -0.13 3.84
CA MET A 1 -60.91 1.27 4.19
C MET A 1 -59.58 1.62 3.55
N ALA A 2 -59.65 2.37 2.46
CA ALA A 2 -58.51 2.87 1.72
C ALA A 2 -58.07 4.20 2.34
N LEU A 3 -56.78 4.34 2.67
CA LEU A 3 -56.22 5.63 3.05
C LEU A 3 -55.73 6.36 1.80
N ALA A 4 -56.52 7.39 1.50
CA ALA A 4 -56.38 8.46 0.56
C ALA A 4 -54.95 8.99 0.32
N THR A 5 -54.66 9.12 -0.97
CA THR A 5 -53.57 9.84 -1.62
C THR A 5 -53.99 11.30 -1.87
N VAL A 6 -53.20 12.32 -1.46
CA VAL A 6 -53.20 13.67 -2.08
C VAL A 6 -51.90 14.45 -1.72
N PRO A 7 -51.50 15.57 -2.38
CA PRO A 7 -50.50 15.57 -3.46
C PRO A 7 -49.41 16.67 -3.28
N LYS A 8 -48.12 16.40 -3.57
CA LYS A 8 -47.11 17.48 -3.62
C LYS A 8 -46.08 17.43 -4.76
N TYR A 9 -46.20 16.49 -5.70
CA TYR A 9 -45.22 16.32 -6.78
C TYR A 9 -45.78 16.56 -8.20
N ARG A 10 -46.74 17.48 -8.36
CA ARG A 10 -47.32 17.80 -9.69
C ARG A 10 -46.92 19.18 -10.26
N LYS A 11 -45.82 19.77 -9.80
CA LYS A 11 -45.32 21.07 -10.32
C LYS A 11 -43.88 21.07 -10.85
N LEU A 12 -43.26 19.91 -11.03
CA LEU A 12 -41.89 19.80 -11.56
C LEU A 12 -41.80 19.29 -13.00
N ILE A 13 -42.93 19.03 -13.67
CA ILE A 13 -42.94 18.47 -15.05
C ILE A 13 -43.24 19.54 -16.12
N ASP A 14 -43.61 20.77 -15.74
CA ASP A 14 -43.98 21.83 -16.71
C ASP A 14 -42.94 22.95 -16.86
N ILE A 15 -41.71 22.79 -16.34
CA ILE A 15 -40.61 23.75 -16.56
C ILE A 15 -39.60 23.24 -17.61
N GLU A 16 -39.58 21.95 -17.95
CA GLU A 16 -38.67 21.36 -18.95
C GLU A 16 -39.13 21.48 -20.41
N LYS A 17 -40.23 22.20 -20.70
CA LYS A 17 -40.79 22.32 -22.05
C LYS A 17 -40.79 23.71 -22.67
N HIS A 18 -40.14 24.70 -22.05
CA HIS A 18 -40.18 26.08 -22.56
C HIS A 18 -38.82 26.77 -22.76
N ASP A 19 -37.71 26.04 -22.68
CA ASP A 19 -36.37 26.61 -22.83
C ASP A 19 -35.54 25.90 -23.92
N ARG A 20 -36.21 25.46 -24.99
CA ARG A 20 -35.60 24.76 -26.13
C ARG A 20 -35.54 25.57 -27.43
N ASP A 21 -36.00 26.83 -27.43
CA ASP A 21 -36.19 27.62 -28.67
C ASP A 21 -35.50 29.00 -28.71
N LEU A 22 -34.57 29.31 -27.81
CA LEU A 22 -33.75 30.53 -27.97
C LEU A 22 -32.30 30.24 -27.60
N TYR A 23 -31.49 29.78 -28.56
CA TYR A 23 -30.06 30.10 -28.77
C TYR A 23 -29.54 29.17 -29.89
N PRO A 24 -29.12 29.67 -31.07
CA PRO A 24 -28.46 28.84 -32.06
C PRO A 24 -27.06 28.48 -31.53
N ILE A 25 -26.93 27.25 -31.03
CA ILE A 25 -25.65 26.67 -30.61
C ILE A 25 -24.80 26.50 -31.88
N GLN A 26 -23.73 27.30 -31.96
CA GLN A 26 -22.63 27.07 -32.89
C GLN A 26 -22.06 25.65 -32.63
N PRO A 27 -21.62 24.92 -33.67
CA PRO A 27 -21.15 23.55 -33.53
C PRO A 27 -19.87 23.52 -32.69
N HIS A 28 -20.01 23.36 -31.37
CA HIS A 28 -18.93 22.92 -30.52
C HIS A 28 -18.60 21.48 -30.92
N GLN A 29 -17.41 21.33 -31.47
CA GLN A 29 -16.79 20.09 -31.88
C GLN A 29 -17.00 19.02 -30.80
N SER A 30 -17.69 17.96 -31.17
CA SER A 30 -17.82 16.74 -30.39
C SER A 30 -16.43 16.17 -30.11
N ALA A 31 -15.95 16.30 -28.87
CA ALA A 31 -14.82 15.50 -28.39
C ALA A 31 -15.30 14.07 -28.09
N THR A 32 -15.72 13.36 -29.14
CA THR A 32 -16.00 11.92 -29.14
C THR A 32 -15.10 11.28 -30.19
N GLY A 33 -13.80 11.23 -29.88
CA GLY A 33 -12.83 10.43 -30.60
C GLY A 33 -12.39 9.27 -29.71
N ALA A 34 -12.20 8.08 -30.29
CA ALA A 34 -11.50 7.00 -29.59
C ALA A 34 -10.17 7.54 -29.02
N PRO A 35 -9.75 7.10 -27.82
CA PRO A 35 -8.54 7.62 -27.19
C PRO A 35 -7.33 7.44 -28.10
N SER A 36 -6.45 8.45 -28.15
CA SER A 36 -5.24 8.39 -28.95
C SER A 36 -4.27 7.33 -28.41
N ASN A 37 -3.33 6.86 -29.23
CA ASN A 37 -2.33 5.89 -28.78
C ASN A 37 -1.45 6.45 -27.64
N GLU A 38 -1.20 7.76 -27.61
CA GLU A 38 -0.51 8.43 -26.51
C GLU A 38 -1.33 8.39 -25.22
N GLN A 39 -2.64 8.69 -25.30
CA GLN A 39 -3.54 8.61 -24.14
C GLN A 39 -3.65 7.19 -23.57
N LYS A 40 -3.63 6.17 -24.44
CA LYS A 40 -3.62 4.76 -24.04
C LYS A 40 -2.30 4.38 -23.36
N ALA A 41 -1.17 4.75 -23.95
CA ALA A 41 0.15 4.47 -23.37
C ALA A 41 0.36 5.19 -22.03
N GLU A 42 -0.19 6.39 -21.87
CA GLU A 42 -0.22 7.10 -20.60
C GLU A 42 -1.15 6.45 -19.58
N ALA A 43 -2.36 6.04 -19.98
CA ALA A 43 -3.27 5.30 -19.11
C ALA A 43 -2.65 3.98 -18.66
N GLN A 44 -1.95 3.28 -19.55
CA GLN A 44 -1.22 2.06 -19.23
C GLN A 44 -0.15 2.29 -18.16
N ARG A 45 0.70 3.32 -18.34
CA ARG A 45 1.73 3.69 -17.36
C ARG A 45 1.13 4.09 -16.00
N ARG A 46 0.07 4.91 -16.00
CA ARG A 46 -0.64 5.29 -14.76
C ARG A 46 -1.25 4.09 -14.07
N MET A 47 -1.80 3.15 -14.84
CA MET A 47 -2.37 1.92 -14.31
C MET A 47 -1.28 1.03 -13.70
N GLU A 48 -0.14 0.84 -14.35
CA GLU A 48 1.01 0.11 -13.80
C GLU A 48 1.48 0.72 -12.46
N GLN A 49 1.61 2.05 -12.41
CA GLN A 49 2.00 2.77 -11.20
C GLN A 49 0.94 2.65 -10.09
N SER A 50 -0.34 2.81 -10.42
CA SER A 50 -1.43 2.72 -9.45
C SER A 50 -1.57 1.29 -8.90
N MET A 51 -1.37 0.27 -9.73
CA MET A 51 -1.34 -1.13 -9.32
C MET A 51 -0.17 -1.40 -8.36
N ALA A 52 1.02 -0.87 -8.64
CA ALA A 52 2.16 -1.01 -7.73
C ALA A 52 1.92 -0.33 -6.38
N GLN A 53 1.27 0.84 -6.36
CA GLN A 53 0.90 1.53 -5.13
C GLN A 53 -0.21 0.78 -4.37
N LEU A 54 -1.18 0.22 -5.08
CA LEU A 54 -2.25 -0.58 -4.49
C LEU A 54 -1.68 -1.87 -3.88
N ASN A 55 -0.79 -2.57 -4.58
CA ASN A 55 -0.09 -3.74 -4.06
C ASN A 55 0.71 -3.40 -2.79
N ALA A 56 1.43 -2.28 -2.77
CA ALA A 56 2.14 -1.82 -1.58
C ALA A 56 1.20 -1.46 -0.43
N ALA A 57 0.04 -0.84 -0.70
CA ALA A 57 -0.94 -0.50 0.33
C ALA A 57 -1.59 -1.76 0.94
N ILE A 58 -1.93 -2.75 0.12
CA ILE A 58 -2.46 -4.04 0.61
C ILE A 58 -1.40 -4.79 1.43
N ALA A 59 -0.15 -4.77 0.98
CA ALA A 59 0.97 -5.33 1.74
C ALA A 59 1.18 -4.63 3.09
N ALA A 60 1.12 -3.29 3.12
CA ALA A 60 1.21 -2.51 4.34
C ALA A 60 0.04 -2.80 5.30
N LEU A 61 -1.18 -2.96 4.78
CA LEU A 61 -2.35 -3.34 5.57
C LEU A 61 -2.19 -4.74 6.19
N ALA A 62 -1.68 -5.70 5.41
CA ALA A 62 -1.42 -7.06 5.91
C ALA A 62 -0.36 -7.05 7.02
N ALA A 63 0.74 -6.31 6.84
CA ALA A 63 1.78 -6.19 7.87
C ALA A 63 1.27 -5.46 9.12
N ALA A 64 0.55 -4.35 8.95
CA ALA A 64 0.01 -3.55 10.06
C ALA A 64 -1.00 -4.29 10.93
N THR A 65 -1.66 -5.32 10.37
CA THR A 65 -2.68 -6.13 11.07
C THR A 65 -2.17 -7.51 11.49
N ALA A 66 -0.87 -7.79 11.30
CA ALA A 66 -0.26 -9.08 11.61
C ALA A 66 -0.13 -9.34 13.12
N ASP A 67 0.32 -8.35 13.89
CA ASP A 67 0.36 -8.44 15.35
C ASP A 67 -1.05 -8.22 15.92
N ARG A 68 -1.68 -9.30 16.40
CA ARG A 68 -3.05 -9.26 16.93
C ARG A 68 -3.15 -8.54 18.27
N GLU A 69 -2.07 -8.53 19.04
CA GLU A 69 -2.04 -7.88 20.35
C GLU A 69 -1.78 -6.38 20.20
N ASN A 70 -1.04 -5.98 19.17
CA ASN A 70 -0.68 -4.60 18.91
C ASN A 70 -0.73 -4.23 17.41
N PRO A 71 -1.92 -4.16 16.79
CA PRO A 71 -2.05 -3.73 15.40
C PRO A 71 -1.64 -2.26 15.21
N ASP A 72 -0.95 -1.95 14.11
CA ASP A 72 -0.64 -0.58 13.71
C ASP A 72 -1.83 0.04 12.95
N TYR A 73 -2.81 0.52 13.71
CA TYR A 73 -4.01 1.15 13.14
C TYR A 73 -3.70 2.40 12.30
N ALA A 74 -2.62 3.13 12.59
CA ALA A 74 -2.26 4.31 11.82
C ALA A 74 -1.81 3.92 10.40
N THR A 75 -0.97 2.90 10.28
CA THR A 75 -0.56 2.36 8.98
C THR A 75 -1.74 1.69 8.26
N ALA A 76 -2.62 0.98 8.99
CA ALA A 76 -3.81 0.37 8.42
C ALA A 76 -4.81 1.40 7.85
N GLU A 77 -5.09 2.48 8.58
CA GLU A 77 -5.96 3.58 8.12
C GLU A 77 -5.40 4.25 6.86
N LEU A 78 -4.09 4.54 6.85
CA LEU A 78 -3.43 5.12 5.68
C LEU A 78 -3.50 4.19 4.46
N ALA A 79 -3.33 2.88 4.67
CA ALA A 79 -3.44 1.89 3.62
C ALA A 79 -4.88 1.84 3.05
N ILE A 80 -5.90 1.82 3.90
CA ILE A 80 -7.32 1.81 3.48
C ILE A 80 -7.68 3.09 2.71
N ALA A 81 -7.21 4.25 3.16
CA ALA A 81 -7.40 5.51 2.46
C ALA A 81 -6.76 5.46 1.05
N THR A 82 -5.51 5.01 0.97
CA THR A 82 -4.79 4.86 -0.30
C THR A 82 -5.50 3.90 -1.26
N ILE A 83 -5.97 2.75 -0.76
CA ILE A 83 -6.75 1.77 -1.52
C ILE A 83 -8.02 2.40 -2.11
N SER A 84 -8.76 3.15 -1.29
CA SER A 84 -10.03 3.78 -1.67
C SER A 84 -9.86 4.86 -2.74
N GLU A 85 -8.73 5.56 -2.75
CA GLU A 85 -8.39 6.57 -3.75
C GLU A 85 -7.91 5.97 -5.08
N LEU A 86 -7.14 4.88 -5.03
CA LEU A 86 -6.53 4.28 -6.22
C LEU A 86 -7.50 3.43 -7.04
N MET A 87 -8.42 2.71 -6.38
CA MET A 87 -9.30 1.76 -7.07
C MET A 87 -10.14 2.40 -8.20
N PRO A 88 -10.80 3.56 -8.01
CA PRO A 88 -11.55 4.22 -9.09
C PRO A 88 -10.66 4.65 -10.26
N GLN A 89 -9.41 5.05 -10.00
CA GLN A 89 -8.46 5.45 -11.04
C GLN A 89 -8.03 4.25 -11.88
N ILE A 90 -7.77 3.11 -11.24
CA ILE A 90 -7.41 1.86 -11.93
C ILE A 90 -8.53 1.41 -12.88
N VAL A 91 -9.79 1.49 -12.46
CA VAL A 91 -10.95 1.19 -13.32
C VAL A 91 -10.97 2.11 -14.53
N LYS A 92 -10.84 3.42 -14.32
CA LYS A 92 -10.88 4.42 -15.39
C LYS A 92 -9.74 4.25 -16.40
N ASP A 93 -8.52 4.08 -15.92
CA ASP A 93 -7.35 3.92 -16.80
C ASP A 93 -7.41 2.58 -17.54
N ALA A 94 -7.99 1.53 -16.96
CA ALA A 94 -8.18 0.25 -17.64
C ALA A 94 -9.16 0.33 -18.81
N GLU A 95 -10.24 1.11 -18.69
CA GLU A 95 -11.19 1.33 -19.78
C GLU A 95 -10.51 2.02 -20.97
N ILE A 96 -9.67 3.03 -20.70
CA ILE A 96 -8.90 3.74 -21.72
C ILE A 96 -7.87 2.79 -22.35
N ALA A 97 -7.11 2.06 -21.54
CA ALA A 97 -6.03 1.17 -21.98
C ALA A 97 -6.51 -0.11 -22.71
N SER A 98 -7.79 -0.47 -22.57
CA SER A 98 -8.37 -1.67 -23.21
C SER A 98 -9.25 -1.37 -24.43
N SER A 99 -9.36 -0.09 -24.81
CA SER A 99 -10.26 0.39 -25.86
C SER A 99 -9.98 -0.15 -27.27
N ASP A 100 -8.73 -0.54 -27.57
CA ASP A 100 -8.30 -1.11 -28.85
C ASP A 100 -7.88 -2.59 -28.77
N LYS A 101 -7.96 -3.18 -27.58
CA LYS A 101 -7.72 -4.60 -27.37
C LYS A 101 -8.89 -5.42 -27.88
N ASP A 102 -8.61 -6.67 -28.25
CA ASP A 102 -9.65 -7.62 -28.64
C ASP A 102 -10.64 -7.87 -27.48
N GLU A 103 -11.84 -8.35 -27.83
CA GLU A 103 -12.91 -8.56 -26.86
C GLU A 103 -12.53 -9.54 -25.75
N ALA A 104 -11.76 -10.58 -26.06
CA ALA A 104 -11.34 -11.56 -25.06
C ALA A 104 -10.38 -10.92 -24.04
N THR A 105 -9.40 -10.13 -24.51
CA THR A 105 -8.49 -9.39 -23.63
C THR A 105 -9.21 -8.34 -22.79
N ARG A 106 -10.18 -7.61 -23.38
CA ARG A 106 -10.98 -6.61 -22.65
C ARG A 106 -11.83 -7.25 -21.54
N ASN A 107 -12.48 -8.38 -21.85
CA ASN A 107 -13.24 -9.15 -20.87
C ASN A 107 -12.33 -9.71 -19.76
N ALA A 108 -11.13 -10.18 -20.11
CA ALA A 108 -10.15 -10.64 -19.13
C ALA A 108 -9.70 -9.50 -18.19
N MET A 109 -9.41 -8.30 -18.72
CA MET A 109 -9.07 -7.14 -17.89
C MET A 109 -10.21 -6.76 -16.94
N GLN A 110 -11.44 -6.66 -17.44
CA GLN A 110 -12.62 -6.34 -16.61
C GLN A 110 -12.88 -7.38 -15.52
N ASN A 111 -12.71 -8.67 -15.83
CA ASN A 111 -12.87 -9.74 -14.85
C ASN A 111 -11.82 -9.66 -13.73
N ASN A 112 -10.55 -9.39 -14.07
CA ASN A 112 -9.51 -9.23 -13.05
C ASN A 112 -9.71 -7.95 -12.21
N ILE A 113 -10.21 -6.86 -12.80
CA ILE A 113 -10.58 -5.64 -12.04
C ILE A 113 -11.72 -5.92 -11.07
N ARG A 114 -12.75 -6.66 -11.49
CA ARG A 114 -13.85 -7.05 -10.59
C ARG A 114 -13.35 -7.91 -9.44
N ALA A 115 -12.47 -8.87 -9.73
CA ALA A 115 -11.85 -9.71 -8.71
C ALA A 115 -10.99 -8.90 -7.73
N LEU A 116 -10.22 -7.90 -8.22
CA LEU A 116 -9.47 -6.97 -7.38
C LEU A 116 -10.38 -6.19 -6.44
N CYS A 117 -11.45 -5.59 -6.97
CA CYS A 117 -12.42 -4.85 -6.18
C CYS A 117 -13.10 -5.73 -5.12
N GLU A 118 -13.46 -6.96 -5.46
CA GLU A 118 -14.09 -7.90 -4.52
C GLU A 118 -13.11 -8.35 -3.44
N ALA A 119 -11.88 -8.72 -3.81
CA ALA A 119 -10.85 -9.11 -2.84
C ALA A 119 -10.52 -7.94 -1.90
N THR A 120 -10.33 -6.73 -2.44
CA THR A 120 -10.11 -5.53 -1.65
C THR A 120 -11.26 -5.26 -0.69
N ARG A 121 -12.50 -5.42 -1.15
CA ARG A 121 -13.67 -5.27 -0.30
C ARG A 121 -13.65 -6.27 0.85
N LYS A 122 -13.37 -7.55 0.60
CA LYS A 122 -13.26 -8.58 1.65
C LYS A 122 -12.16 -8.27 2.65
N ILE A 123 -11.01 -7.79 2.18
CA ILE A 123 -9.90 -7.31 3.00
C ILE A 123 -10.33 -6.14 3.90
N CYS A 124 -11.19 -5.25 3.40
CA CYS A 124 -11.70 -4.09 4.15
C CYS A 124 -12.97 -4.39 4.98
N GLU A 125 -13.73 -5.47 4.71
CA GLU A 125 -15.01 -5.82 5.35
C GLU A 125 -14.83 -6.53 6.71
N GLY A 126 -13.73 -6.25 7.40
CA GLY A 126 -13.50 -6.76 8.73
C GLY A 126 -14.42 -6.12 9.78
N ASP A 127 -14.90 -6.93 10.71
CA ASP A 127 -15.70 -6.56 11.89
C ASP A 127 -14.88 -5.80 12.96
N GLY A 128 -13.89 -5.01 12.53
CA GLY A 128 -12.91 -4.29 13.36
C GLY A 128 -11.78 -5.16 13.90
N TYR A 129 -11.88 -6.49 13.76
CA TYR A 129 -10.94 -7.49 14.28
C TYR A 129 -10.47 -8.53 13.25
N LYS A 130 -10.95 -8.46 12.01
CA LYS A 130 -10.52 -9.41 10.97
C LYS A 130 -9.20 -8.98 10.35
N HIS A 131 -8.24 -9.88 10.45
CA HIS A 131 -6.95 -9.79 9.80
C HIS A 131 -7.11 -9.90 8.29
N VAL A 132 -6.11 -9.44 7.54
CA VAL A 132 -5.98 -9.80 6.13
C VAL A 132 -5.66 -11.29 6.08
N ASP A 133 -6.69 -12.11 5.91
CA ASP A 133 -6.56 -13.55 5.75
C ASP A 133 -5.72 -13.84 4.49
N GLY A 134 -4.86 -14.86 4.58
CA GLY A 134 -3.91 -15.19 3.51
C GLY A 134 -4.58 -15.58 2.20
N GLU A 135 -5.84 -16.04 2.24
CA GLU A 135 -6.64 -16.41 1.07
C GLU A 135 -7.10 -15.17 0.27
N GLU A 136 -7.50 -14.11 0.95
CA GLU A 136 -7.92 -12.83 0.39
C GLU A 136 -6.73 -12.10 -0.23
N ALA A 137 -5.58 -12.10 0.46
CA ALA A 137 -4.33 -11.59 -0.09
C ALA A 137 -3.88 -12.38 -1.33
N ALA A 138 -3.99 -13.72 -1.30
CA ALA A 138 -3.68 -14.56 -2.45
C ALA A 138 -4.62 -14.30 -3.65
N THR A 139 -5.91 -14.14 -3.39
CA THR A 139 -6.91 -13.81 -4.43
C THR A 139 -6.62 -12.46 -5.05
N PHE A 140 -6.30 -11.46 -4.22
CA PHE A 140 -5.89 -10.13 -4.66
C PHE A 140 -4.61 -10.20 -5.51
N ALA A 141 -3.56 -10.87 -5.01
CA ALA A 141 -2.29 -11.03 -5.69
C ALA A 141 -2.45 -11.71 -7.07
N ALA A 142 -3.26 -12.76 -7.15
CA ALA A 142 -3.53 -13.46 -8.40
C ALA A 142 -4.23 -12.56 -9.43
N ALA A 143 -5.22 -11.77 -9.02
CA ALA A 143 -5.92 -10.83 -9.90
C ALA A 143 -5.01 -9.68 -10.33
N SER A 144 -4.20 -9.14 -9.40
CA SER A 144 -3.23 -8.07 -9.63
C SER A 144 -2.16 -8.50 -10.63
N GLY A 145 -1.55 -9.67 -10.43
CA GLY A 145 -0.52 -10.22 -11.31
C GLY A 145 -1.03 -10.51 -12.72
N LYS A 146 -2.24 -11.07 -12.86
CA LYS A 146 -2.88 -11.29 -14.17
C LYS A 146 -3.17 -9.98 -14.89
N LEU A 147 -3.69 -8.98 -14.16
CA LEU A 147 -3.99 -7.68 -14.73
C LEU A 147 -2.71 -6.98 -15.20
N LEU A 148 -1.66 -6.99 -14.36
CA LEU A 148 -0.36 -6.42 -14.72
C LEU A 148 0.27 -7.14 -15.93
N PHE A 149 0.10 -8.46 -16.06
CA PHE A 149 0.57 -9.19 -17.25
C PHE A 149 -0.15 -8.76 -18.54
N LEU A 150 -1.46 -8.50 -18.49
CA LEU A 150 -2.25 -8.05 -19.65
C LEU A 150 -1.92 -6.61 -20.11
N ILE A 151 -1.38 -5.82 -19.18
CA ILE A 151 -0.99 -4.43 -19.37
C ILE A 151 0.49 -4.39 -19.80
N SER A 152 1.35 -5.03 -19.02
CA SER A 152 2.81 -5.02 -19.14
C SER A 152 3.38 -6.44 -19.01
N PRO A 153 3.45 -7.22 -20.10
CA PRO A 153 3.92 -8.60 -20.06
C PRO A 153 5.43 -8.75 -19.77
N GLY A 154 6.17 -7.63 -19.68
CA GLY A 154 7.62 -7.58 -19.47
C GLY A 154 8.08 -7.74 -18.01
N ALA A 155 7.20 -8.09 -17.08
CA ALA A 155 7.58 -8.29 -15.69
C ALA A 155 8.57 -9.47 -15.53
N ASP A 156 9.59 -9.29 -14.69
CA ASP A 156 10.63 -10.29 -14.44
C ASP A 156 10.07 -11.48 -13.65
N LYS A 157 9.57 -12.47 -14.40
CA LYS A 157 9.01 -13.72 -13.86
C LYS A 157 10.04 -14.52 -13.06
N GLY A 158 11.33 -14.40 -13.39
CA GLY A 158 12.40 -15.08 -12.67
C GLY A 158 12.54 -14.51 -11.25
N ARG A 159 12.58 -13.18 -11.16
CA ARG A 159 12.63 -12.46 -9.88
C ARG A 159 11.37 -12.67 -9.04
N GLN A 160 10.18 -12.62 -9.66
CA GLN A 160 8.92 -12.93 -9.00
C GLN A 160 8.93 -14.32 -8.36
N LYS A 161 9.33 -15.33 -9.13
CA LYS A 161 9.39 -16.71 -8.67
C LYS A 161 10.40 -16.86 -7.53
N PHE A 162 11.58 -16.27 -7.66
CA PHE A 162 12.60 -16.28 -6.60
C PHE A 162 12.10 -15.70 -5.28
N ILE A 163 11.42 -14.55 -5.32
CA ILE A 163 10.84 -13.90 -4.13
C ILE A 163 9.82 -14.82 -3.45
N MET A 164 8.94 -15.43 -4.24
CA MET A 164 7.93 -16.34 -3.70
C MET A 164 8.55 -17.61 -3.10
N GLU A 165 9.58 -18.17 -3.74
CA GLU A 165 10.29 -19.37 -3.25
C GLU A 165 11.04 -19.07 -1.95
N GLU A 166 11.83 -18.00 -1.88
CA GLU A 166 12.56 -17.63 -0.66
C GLU A 166 11.61 -17.23 0.49
N ALA A 167 10.50 -16.55 0.20
CA ALA A 167 9.48 -16.26 1.20
C ALA A 167 8.86 -17.56 1.75
N ALA A 168 8.56 -18.54 0.89
CA ALA A 168 8.04 -19.84 1.32
C ALA A 168 9.04 -20.62 2.18
N ILE A 169 10.33 -20.58 1.83
CA ILE A 169 11.42 -21.19 2.63
C ILE A 169 11.50 -20.50 4.01
N ALA A 170 11.44 -19.18 4.06
CA ALA A 170 11.42 -18.43 5.32
C ALA A 170 10.18 -18.81 6.17
N GLN A 171 9.00 -18.94 5.57
CA GLN A 171 7.80 -19.40 6.26
C GLN A 171 7.95 -20.83 6.81
N GLU A 172 8.60 -21.73 6.07
CA GLU A 172 8.88 -23.08 6.53
C GLU A 172 9.81 -23.09 7.75
N HIS A 173 10.91 -22.34 7.71
CA HIS A 173 11.83 -22.23 8.85
C HIS A 173 11.15 -21.58 10.07
N ALA A 174 10.32 -20.56 9.87
CA ALA A 174 9.53 -19.97 10.95
C ALA A 174 8.56 -20.98 11.56
N ALA A 175 7.88 -21.80 10.75
CA ALA A 175 7.00 -22.86 11.23
C ALA A 175 7.76 -23.93 12.04
N GLN A 176 8.96 -24.31 11.60
CA GLN A 176 9.84 -25.23 12.34
C GLN A 176 10.27 -24.63 13.69
N LEU A 177 10.62 -23.34 13.72
CA LEU A 177 10.98 -22.61 14.94
C LEU A 177 9.81 -22.58 15.94
N VAL A 178 8.61 -22.24 15.46
CA VAL A 178 7.36 -22.24 16.24
C VAL A 178 7.04 -23.63 16.80
N ALA A 179 7.15 -24.67 15.96
CA ALA A 179 6.91 -26.05 16.39
C ALA A 179 7.91 -26.50 17.47
N GLY A 180 9.18 -26.10 17.36
CA GLY A 180 10.18 -26.40 18.40
C GLY A 180 9.92 -25.63 19.70
N ALA A 181 9.49 -24.37 19.63
CA ALA A 181 9.07 -23.60 20.80
C ALA A 181 7.87 -24.24 21.51
N HIS A 182 6.88 -24.74 20.77
CA HIS A 182 5.76 -25.50 21.37
C HIS A 182 6.20 -26.79 22.06
N ARG A 183 7.26 -27.45 21.59
CA ARG A 183 7.83 -28.62 22.30
C ARG A 183 8.47 -28.23 23.62
N LEU A 184 9.14 -27.07 23.68
CA LEU A 184 9.72 -26.53 24.90
C LEU A 184 8.66 -26.11 25.92
N GLN A 185 7.53 -25.55 25.45
CA GLN A 185 6.42 -25.15 26.33
C GLN A 185 5.93 -26.28 27.25
N ASN A 186 5.98 -27.53 26.78
CA ASN A 186 5.56 -28.70 27.57
C ASN A 186 6.55 -29.11 28.68
N GLN A 187 7.73 -28.48 28.72
CA GLN A 187 8.84 -28.85 29.62
C GLN A 187 9.19 -27.72 30.61
N VAL A 188 8.57 -26.54 30.46
CA VAL A 188 8.83 -25.36 31.28
C VAL A 188 7.62 -25.03 32.18
N PRO A 189 7.80 -24.19 33.23
CA PRO A 189 6.69 -23.73 34.06
C PRO A 189 5.61 -23.00 33.25
N GLU A 190 4.37 -23.03 33.75
CA GLU A 190 3.18 -22.50 33.04
C GLU A 190 3.31 -21.03 32.58
N HIS A 191 3.87 -20.16 33.42
CA HIS A 191 4.06 -18.75 33.07
C HIS A 191 5.04 -18.58 31.89
N THR A 192 6.15 -19.31 31.91
CA THR A 192 7.13 -19.36 30.81
C THR A 192 6.50 -19.98 29.56
N ALA A 193 5.73 -21.05 29.72
CA ALA A 193 5.04 -21.71 28.61
C ALA A 193 4.06 -20.74 27.92
N ALA A 194 3.33 -19.93 28.69
CA ALA A 194 2.44 -18.90 28.16
C ALA A 194 3.21 -17.81 27.39
N GLU A 195 4.34 -17.34 27.93
CA GLU A 195 5.19 -16.35 27.25
C GLU A 195 5.78 -16.90 25.95
N LEU A 196 6.32 -18.12 25.96
CA LEU A 196 6.79 -18.80 24.75
C LEU A 196 5.65 -19.03 23.75
N GLY A 197 4.44 -19.29 24.24
CA GLY A 197 3.22 -19.42 23.44
C GLY A 197 2.89 -18.15 22.68
N SER A 198 2.83 -17.02 23.38
CA SER A 198 2.57 -15.70 22.77
C SER A 198 3.65 -15.32 21.77
N ARG A 199 4.94 -15.49 22.12
CA ARG A 199 6.06 -15.21 21.20
C ARG A 199 5.98 -16.10 19.94
N ALA A 200 5.70 -17.39 20.10
CA ALA A 200 5.55 -18.31 18.97
C ALA A 200 4.36 -17.95 18.07
N ALA A 201 3.23 -17.54 18.66
CA ALA A 201 2.07 -17.06 17.90
C ALA A 201 2.42 -15.82 17.07
N ARG A 202 3.12 -14.83 17.65
CA ARG A 202 3.58 -13.63 16.91
C ARG A 202 4.55 -13.98 15.77
N THR A 203 5.48 -14.91 15.98
CA THR A 203 6.37 -15.39 14.91
C THR A 203 5.57 -16.04 13.77
N ALA A 204 4.56 -16.84 14.09
CA ALA A 204 3.69 -17.46 13.08
C ALA A 204 2.87 -16.42 12.30
N ASP A 205 2.31 -15.43 13.00
CA ASP A 205 1.55 -14.35 12.38
C ASP A 205 2.44 -13.49 11.46
N ALA A 206 3.65 -13.12 11.90
CA ALA A 206 4.63 -12.40 11.09
C ALA A 206 5.05 -13.21 9.84
N ALA A 207 5.19 -14.53 9.96
CA ALA A 207 5.50 -15.40 8.83
C ALA A 207 4.35 -15.46 7.81
N ASN A 208 3.11 -15.52 8.28
CA ASN A 208 1.93 -15.46 7.41
C ASN A 208 1.84 -14.12 6.68
N ALA A 209 2.09 -13.01 7.41
CA ALA A 209 2.13 -11.68 6.84
C ALA A 209 3.22 -11.54 5.76
N LEU A 210 4.43 -12.07 6.01
CA LEU A 210 5.51 -12.09 5.01
C LEU A 210 5.07 -12.81 3.72
N GLY A 211 4.40 -13.96 3.84
CA GLY A 211 3.89 -14.69 2.68
C GLY A 211 2.86 -13.88 1.89
N ALA A 212 1.91 -13.25 2.58
CA ALA A 212 0.91 -12.38 1.95
C ALA A 212 1.58 -11.18 1.24
N VAL A 213 2.51 -10.50 1.92
CA VAL A 213 3.29 -9.38 1.37
C VAL A 213 4.07 -9.83 0.14
N ALA A 214 4.77 -10.96 0.19
CA ALA A 214 5.54 -11.49 -0.94
C ALA A 214 4.65 -11.79 -2.15
N GLN A 215 3.48 -12.41 -1.94
CA GLN A 215 2.52 -12.69 -3.01
C GLN A 215 2.02 -11.41 -3.68
N VAL A 216 1.64 -10.41 -2.88
CA VAL A 216 1.04 -9.16 -3.38
C VAL A 216 2.09 -8.25 -4.04
N THR A 217 3.31 -8.23 -3.52
CA THR A 217 4.38 -7.36 -4.02
C THR A 217 5.17 -7.95 -5.18
N ALA A 218 5.27 -9.29 -5.30
CA ALA A 218 6.05 -9.94 -6.34
C ALA A 218 5.73 -9.39 -7.76
N PRO A 219 4.46 -9.27 -8.20
CA PRO A 219 4.12 -8.70 -9.50
C PRO A 219 4.72 -7.32 -9.76
N SER A 220 4.88 -6.52 -8.71
CA SER A 220 5.33 -5.12 -8.77
C SER A 220 6.65 -4.89 -8.03
N ILE A 221 7.50 -5.90 -7.88
CA ILE A 221 8.74 -5.77 -7.09
C ILE A 221 9.77 -4.81 -7.70
N SER A 222 9.61 -4.38 -8.95
CA SER A 222 10.39 -3.26 -9.49
C SER A 222 10.08 -1.92 -8.80
N SER A 223 8.94 -1.80 -8.12
CA SER A 223 8.55 -0.63 -7.35
C SER A 223 9.27 -0.58 -6.01
N PRO A 224 9.94 0.55 -5.66
CA PRO A 224 10.57 0.74 -4.36
C PRO A 224 9.61 0.51 -3.19
N ARG A 225 8.36 0.96 -3.29
CA ARG A 225 7.37 0.77 -2.22
C ARG A 225 7.03 -0.71 -1.96
N CYS A 226 7.06 -1.53 -3.01
CA CYS A 226 6.86 -2.97 -2.86
C CYS A 226 8.09 -3.65 -2.24
N GLN A 227 9.30 -3.16 -2.57
CA GLN A 227 10.54 -3.60 -1.94
C GLN A 227 10.55 -3.23 -0.45
N ASP A 228 10.23 -1.98 -0.11
CA ASP A 228 10.17 -1.49 1.27
C ASP A 228 9.17 -2.30 2.11
N ALA A 229 7.99 -2.60 1.58
CA ALA A 229 6.99 -3.41 2.26
C ALA A 229 7.49 -4.83 2.52
N LEU A 230 8.13 -5.47 1.53
CA LEU A 230 8.69 -6.81 1.66
C LEU A 230 9.86 -6.87 2.66
N SER A 231 10.78 -5.91 2.58
CA SER A 231 11.89 -5.78 3.53
C SER A 231 11.38 -5.52 4.96
N SER A 232 10.36 -4.67 5.12
CA SER A 232 9.76 -4.39 6.42
C SER A 232 9.13 -5.66 7.03
N ALA A 233 8.38 -6.43 6.23
CA ALA A 233 7.81 -7.70 6.69
C ALA A 233 8.89 -8.73 7.06
N ALA A 234 9.99 -8.78 6.29
CA ALA A 234 11.12 -9.65 6.59
C ALA A 234 11.79 -9.27 7.92
N SER A 235 12.00 -7.97 8.17
CA SER A 235 12.53 -7.47 9.44
C SER A 235 11.62 -7.79 10.62
N GLN A 236 10.30 -7.61 10.48
CA GLN A 236 9.35 -7.95 11.55
C GLN A 236 9.36 -9.44 11.92
N LEU A 237 9.47 -10.32 10.91
CA LEU A 237 9.61 -11.75 11.17
C LEU A 237 10.92 -12.08 11.89
N LEU A 238 12.03 -11.48 11.47
CA LEU A 238 13.32 -11.67 12.12
C LEU A 238 13.29 -11.20 13.58
N GLU A 239 12.79 -10.00 13.85
CA GLU A 239 12.63 -9.47 15.21
C GLU A 239 11.76 -10.37 16.10
N SER A 240 10.67 -10.89 15.55
CA SER A 240 9.79 -11.83 16.25
C SER A 240 10.49 -13.16 16.53
N ALA A 241 11.30 -13.66 15.60
CA ALA A 241 12.06 -14.90 15.75
C ALA A 241 13.24 -14.75 16.72
N ASP A 242 13.93 -13.61 16.72
CA ASP A 242 14.97 -13.24 17.69
C ASP A 242 14.38 -13.21 19.11
N SER A 243 13.21 -12.59 19.26
CA SER A 243 12.47 -12.54 20.52
C SER A 243 12.10 -13.94 21.01
N LEU A 244 11.60 -14.82 20.14
CA LEU A 244 11.29 -16.20 20.50
C LEU A 244 12.55 -16.98 20.91
N THR A 245 13.62 -16.88 20.12
CA THR A 245 14.86 -17.63 20.34
C THR A 245 15.55 -17.18 21.63
N SER A 246 15.55 -15.87 21.92
CA SER A 246 16.08 -15.32 23.18
C SER A 246 15.34 -15.89 24.41
N ALA A 247 14.02 -16.01 24.33
CA ALA A 247 13.23 -16.60 25.42
C ALA A 247 13.57 -18.09 25.63
N CYS A 248 13.76 -18.85 24.54
CA CYS A 248 14.21 -20.24 24.63
C CYS A 248 15.61 -20.36 25.25
N GLN A 249 16.55 -19.50 24.87
CA GLN A 249 17.92 -19.53 25.40
C GLN A 249 17.99 -19.23 26.90
N LEU A 250 17.14 -18.31 27.40
CA LEU A 250 17.02 -18.08 28.84
C LEU A 250 16.60 -19.36 29.59
N GLN A 251 15.68 -20.13 29.01
CA GLN A 251 15.24 -21.40 29.61
C GLN A 251 16.32 -22.48 29.57
N ALA A 252 17.14 -22.55 28.52
CA ALA A 252 18.29 -23.46 28.48
C ALA A 252 19.34 -23.15 29.56
N HIS A 253 19.50 -21.88 29.95
CA HIS A 253 20.39 -21.50 31.04
C HIS A 253 19.88 -21.96 32.41
N GLU A 254 18.56 -21.95 32.61
CA GLU A 254 17.92 -22.41 33.85
C GLU A 254 17.80 -23.94 33.91
N GLN A 255 17.67 -24.60 32.75
CA GLN A 255 17.49 -26.05 32.62
C GLN A 255 18.44 -26.64 31.54
N PRO A 256 19.61 -27.16 31.94
CA PRO A 256 20.60 -27.73 31.01
C PRO A 256 20.05 -28.87 30.14
N GLU A 257 19.00 -29.57 30.59
CA GLU A 257 18.32 -30.63 29.83
C GLU A 257 17.69 -30.11 28.53
N LEU A 258 17.35 -28.81 28.47
CA LEU A 258 16.76 -28.15 27.31
C LEU A 258 17.80 -27.58 26.34
N GLN A 259 19.09 -27.61 26.69
CA GLN A 259 20.16 -26.99 25.92
C GLN A 259 20.25 -27.53 24.48
N ALA A 260 20.12 -28.85 24.31
CA ALA A 260 20.15 -29.48 22.99
C ALA A 260 18.96 -29.04 22.12
N GLN A 261 17.77 -28.88 22.71
CA GLN A 261 16.57 -28.44 22.00
C GLN A 261 16.69 -26.96 21.59
N CYS A 262 17.24 -26.11 22.47
CA CYS A 262 17.48 -24.71 22.18
C CYS A 262 18.59 -24.49 21.14
N ALA A 263 19.59 -25.37 21.09
CA ALA A 263 20.62 -25.35 20.05
C ALA A 263 20.02 -25.60 18.66
N VAL A 264 19.10 -26.56 18.52
CA VAL A 264 18.39 -26.82 17.26
C VAL A 264 17.55 -25.61 16.85
N LEU A 265 16.82 -24.99 17.79
CA LEU A 265 16.06 -23.76 17.50
C LEU A 265 16.96 -22.61 17.03
N THR A 266 18.15 -22.47 17.60
CA THR A 266 19.11 -21.44 17.20
C THR A 266 19.64 -21.70 15.78
N ASP A 267 19.86 -22.96 15.40
CA ASP A 267 20.24 -23.32 14.02
C ASP A 267 19.10 -23.00 13.03
N THR A 268 17.86 -23.37 13.35
CA THR A 268 16.68 -23.02 12.54
C THR A 268 16.51 -21.50 12.43
N HIS A 269 16.75 -20.76 13.51
CA HIS A 269 16.73 -19.30 13.50
C HIS A 269 17.78 -18.73 12.53
N GLN A 270 18.99 -19.28 12.50
CA GLN A 270 20.02 -18.86 11.55
C GLN A 270 19.61 -19.13 10.10
N GLN A 271 19.03 -20.30 9.82
CA GLN A 271 18.52 -20.63 8.48
C GLN A 271 17.40 -19.68 8.03
N LEU A 272 16.51 -19.30 8.95
CA LEU A 272 15.50 -18.28 8.72
C LEU A 272 16.15 -16.94 8.38
N ALA A 273 17.09 -16.46 9.20
CA ALA A 273 17.79 -15.20 8.99
C ALA A 273 18.51 -15.16 7.64
N ASP A 274 19.19 -16.24 7.24
CA ASP A 274 19.87 -16.34 5.96
C ASP A 274 18.89 -16.22 4.78
N SER A 275 17.71 -16.85 4.90
CA SER A 275 16.65 -16.78 3.89
C SER A 275 16.05 -15.39 3.77
N LEU A 276 15.83 -14.71 4.90
CA LEU A 276 15.34 -13.32 4.93
C LEU A 276 16.36 -12.32 4.36
N HIS A 277 17.65 -12.54 4.59
CA HIS A 277 18.70 -11.75 3.96
C HIS A 277 18.71 -11.95 2.44
N ARG A 278 18.65 -13.19 1.93
CA ARG A 278 18.58 -13.45 0.48
C ARG A 278 17.35 -12.80 -0.16
N LEU A 279 16.21 -12.86 0.53
CA LEU A 279 14.97 -12.21 0.08
C LEU A 279 15.14 -10.69 -0.02
N THR A 280 15.74 -10.07 0.99
CA THR A 280 15.99 -8.62 1.03
C THR A 280 17.03 -8.20 -0.01
N ASP A 281 18.08 -8.98 -0.21
CA ASP A 281 19.09 -8.73 -1.24
C ASP A 281 18.48 -8.76 -2.63
N ALA A 282 17.61 -9.74 -2.92
CA ALA A 282 16.90 -9.82 -4.20
C ALA A 282 15.94 -8.64 -4.45
N CYS A 283 15.54 -7.91 -3.41
CA CYS A 283 14.84 -6.63 -3.56
C CYS A 283 15.78 -5.52 -4.04
N ASN A 284 17.07 -5.60 -3.70
CA ASN A 284 18.08 -4.58 -3.97
C ASN A 284 18.86 -4.79 -5.29
N VAL A 285 18.86 -6.00 -5.88
CA VAL A 285 19.62 -6.32 -7.12
C VAL A 285 19.24 -5.44 -8.33
N GLY A 286 18.09 -4.76 -8.30
CA GLY A 286 17.67 -3.83 -9.36
C GLY A 286 18.28 -2.41 -9.32
N GLN A 287 19.06 -2.07 -8.29
CA GLN A 287 19.75 -0.75 -8.19
C GLN A 287 21.19 -0.78 -8.75
N GLY A 288 21.66 -1.94 -9.23
CA GLY A 288 23.05 -2.18 -9.62
C GLY A 288 23.30 -2.25 -11.12
N ASP A 289 23.30 -1.10 -11.81
CA ASP A 289 24.30 -0.84 -12.87
C ASP A 289 24.64 0.66 -13.01
N GLN A 290 24.86 1.32 -11.87
CA GLN A 290 25.74 2.48 -11.82
C GLN A 290 26.82 2.22 -10.78
N SER A 291 27.86 1.53 -11.25
CA SER A 291 29.18 1.50 -10.66
C SER A 291 29.59 2.88 -10.12
N MET A 292 30.07 2.88 -8.87
CA MET A 292 30.95 3.87 -8.25
C MET A 292 31.45 4.96 -9.22
N LYS A 293 30.71 6.08 -9.30
CA LYS A 293 31.27 7.36 -9.72
C LYS A 293 31.01 8.34 -8.61
N GLU A 294 32.06 9.05 -8.20
CA GLU A 294 31.99 10.17 -7.29
C GLU A 294 30.78 11.07 -7.61
N PRO A 295 30.11 11.62 -6.59
CA PRO A 295 28.93 12.45 -6.80
C PRO A 295 29.30 13.60 -7.73
N SER A 296 28.69 13.63 -8.91
CA SER A 296 28.92 14.70 -9.87
C SER A 296 28.58 16.04 -9.23
N ALA A 297 29.31 17.10 -9.60
CA ALA A 297 29.07 18.46 -9.09
C ALA A 297 27.61 18.94 -9.27
N GLN A 298 26.84 18.28 -10.14
CA GLN A 298 25.42 18.53 -10.37
C GLN A 298 24.52 17.89 -9.30
N GLN A 299 24.87 16.70 -8.78
CA GLN A 299 24.18 16.09 -7.63
C GLN A 299 24.45 16.86 -6.34
N GLU A 300 25.69 17.29 -6.10
CA GLU A 300 26.04 18.13 -4.94
C GLU A 300 25.27 19.46 -4.97
N ARG A 301 25.14 20.08 -6.17
CA ARG A 301 24.35 21.31 -6.37
C ARG A 301 22.86 21.10 -6.14
N LYS A 302 22.28 19.98 -6.59
CA LYS A 302 20.88 19.63 -6.35
C LYS A 302 20.64 19.37 -4.86
N ARG A 303 21.55 18.68 -4.16
CA ARG A 303 21.49 18.45 -2.72
C ARG A 303 21.57 19.77 -1.93
N LEU A 304 22.48 20.68 -2.31
CA LEU A 304 22.58 22.00 -1.68
C LEU A 304 21.38 22.91 -1.98
N GLN A 305 20.77 22.83 -3.16
CA GLN A 305 19.50 23.50 -3.45
C GLN A 305 18.35 22.94 -2.63
N PHE A 306 18.29 21.62 -2.47
CA PHE A 306 17.29 20.95 -1.63
C PHE A 306 17.42 21.35 -0.15
N VAL A 307 18.64 21.36 0.40
CA VAL A 307 18.92 21.78 1.78
C VAL A 307 18.57 23.26 2.01
N LYS A 308 18.88 24.14 1.04
CA LYS A 308 18.46 25.56 1.11
C LYS A 308 16.94 25.72 1.01
N GLY A 309 16.28 24.88 0.20
CA GLY A 309 14.83 24.84 0.06
C GLY A 309 14.11 24.41 1.34
N THR A 310 14.63 23.38 2.01
CA THR A 310 14.07 22.85 3.27
C THR A 310 14.25 23.82 4.43
N ALA A 311 15.40 24.51 4.54
CA ALA A 311 15.59 25.54 5.55
C ALA A 311 14.64 26.74 5.37
N ALA A 312 14.44 27.19 4.13
CA ALA A 312 13.51 28.27 3.80
C ALA A 312 12.04 27.84 3.99
N ALA A 313 11.70 26.58 3.73
CA ALA A 313 10.37 26.03 3.99
C ALA A 313 10.08 25.99 5.50
N LYS A 314 11.03 25.51 6.31
CA LYS A 314 10.92 25.48 7.77
C LYS A 314 10.67 26.88 8.35
N GLN A 315 11.45 27.87 7.94
CA GLN A 315 11.28 29.25 8.42
C GLN A 315 9.91 29.86 8.04
N ARG A 316 9.36 29.49 6.88
CA ARG A 316 8.01 29.93 6.46
C ARG A 316 6.90 29.26 7.25
N LEU A 317 7.07 27.97 7.58
CA LEU A 317 6.14 27.23 8.44
C LEU A 317 6.14 27.80 9.87
N ASP A 318 7.32 28.10 10.42
CA ASP A 318 7.44 28.72 11.75
C ASP A 318 6.79 30.13 11.77
N ALA A 319 6.97 30.92 10.70
CA ALA A 319 6.32 32.23 10.57
C ALA A 319 4.79 32.12 10.46
N ALA A 320 4.27 31.12 9.75
CA ALA A 320 2.84 30.87 9.65
C ALA A 320 2.25 30.42 11.01
N ALA A 321 2.94 29.56 11.74
CA ALA A 321 2.55 29.14 13.09
C ALA A 321 2.52 30.34 14.07
N GLN A 322 3.48 31.25 13.97
CA GLN A 322 3.47 32.49 14.77
C GLN A 322 2.32 33.45 14.41
N GLN A 323 1.84 33.45 13.17
CA GLN A 323 0.67 34.25 12.77
C GLN A 323 -0.65 33.67 13.30
N LEU A 324 -0.76 32.34 13.40
CA LEU A 324 -1.93 31.67 13.98
C LEU A 324 -2.09 31.95 15.48
N ASN A 325 -0.99 32.25 16.19
CA ASN A 325 -1.01 32.62 17.62
C ASN A 325 -1.36 34.09 17.87
N LYS A 326 -1.61 34.90 16.84
CA LYS A 326 -2.06 36.29 17.02
C LYS A 326 -3.60 36.33 17.12
N PRO A 327 -4.17 37.10 18.06
CA PRO A 327 -5.61 37.20 18.20
C PRO A 327 -6.24 37.77 16.91
N MET A 328 -7.19 37.04 16.33
CA MET A 328 -7.87 37.45 15.10
C MET A 328 -8.77 38.67 15.39
N SER A 329 -8.36 39.84 14.92
CA SER A 329 -9.23 41.02 14.89
C SER A 329 -10.29 40.84 13.80
N CYS A 330 -11.52 40.54 14.19
CA CYS A 330 -12.68 40.47 13.29
C CYS A 330 -12.98 41.85 12.69
N HIS A 331 -12.40 42.17 11.54
CA HIS A 331 -12.97 43.16 10.64
C HIS A 331 -14.03 42.46 9.80
N MET A 332 -15.27 42.94 9.87
CA MET A 332 -16.36 42.41 9.05
C MET A 332 -16.02 42.66 7.57
N MET A 333 -15.88 41.57 6.80
CA MET A 333 -15.62 41.63 5.36
C MET A 333 -16.94 41.84 4.60
N GLU A 334 -16.93 42.71 3.59
CA GLU A 334 -18.02 42.83 2.62
C GLU A 334 -18.17 41.56 1.77
N GLU A 335 -19.41 41.17 1.45
CA GLU A 335 -19.79 39.89 0.83
C GLU A 335 -19.05 39.56 -0.49
N GLY A 336 -18.65 40.56 -1.27
CA GLY A 336 -17.88 40.35 -2.51
C GLY A 336 -16.43 39.88 -2.28
N HIS A 337 -15.84 40.19 -1.13
CA HIS A 337 -14.47 39.82 -0.80
C HIS A 337 -14.36 38.38 -0.24
N ALA A 338 -15.45 37.84 0.33
CA ALA A 338 -15.48 36.49 0.88
C ALA A 338 -15.37 35.41 -0.22
N ALA A 339 -16.08 35.58 -1.34
CA ALA A 339 -16.02 34.66 -2.46
C ALA A 339 -14.64 34.67 -3.15
N ALA A 340 -14.08 35.86 -3.38
CA ALA A 340 -12.73 36.01 -3.94
C ALA A 340 -11.65 35.43 -3.02
N LEU A 341 -11.80 35.57 -1.71
CA LEU A 341 -10.90 34.97 -0.73
C LEU A 341 -11.02 33.45 -0.71
N GLY A 342 -12.23 32.90 -0.77
CA GLY A 342 -12.48 31.45 -0.84
C GLY A 342 -11.87 30.81 -2.08
N GLN A 343 -12.01 31.44 -3.25
CA GLN A 343 -11.38 30.97 -4.48
C GLN A 343 -9.85 31.01 -4.40
N LYS A 344 -9.31 32.10 -3.85
CA LYS A 344 -7.86 32.25 -3.63
C LYS A 344 -7.30 31.24 -2.62
N LEU A 345 -8.09 30.84 -1.62
CA LEU A 345 -7.74 29.79 -0.67
C LEU A 345 -7.72 28.41 -1.32
N ASN A 346 -8.72 28.09 -2.15
CA ASN A 346 -8.76 26.85 -2.92
C ASN A 346 -7.59 26.72 -3.89
N ASP A 347 -7.24 27.81 -4.60
CA ASP A 347 -6.08 27.81 -5.50
C ASP A 347 -4.76 27.58 -4.74
N ARG A 348 -4.65 28.15 -3.53
CA ARG A 348 -3.47 27.96 -2.67
C ARG A 348 -3.40 26.55 -2.10
N LEU A 349 -4.53 25.95 -1.74
CA LEU A 349 -4.61 24.54 -1.32
C LEU A 349 -4.23 23.60 -2.46
N ALA A 350 -4.70 23.84 -3.67
CA ALA A 350 -4.32 23.06 -4.85
C ALA A 350 -2.81 23.14 -5.13
N GLN A 351 -2.22 24.34 -5.03
CA GLN A 351 -0.77 24.55 -5.17
C GLN A 351 0.03 23.84 -4.08
N LEU A 352 -0.48 23.84 -2.83
CA LEU A 352 0.15 23.14 -1.72
C LEU A 352 0.13 21.62 -1.94
N ASN A 353 -1.02 21.06 -2.34
CA ASN A 353 -1.16 19.64 -2.62
C ASN A 353 -0.24 19.19 -3.77
N ALA A 354 -0.12 20.00 -4.82
CA ALA A 354 0.81 19.74 -5.92
C ALA A 354 2.29 19.78 -5.46
N ALA A 355 2.64 20.70 -4.57
CA ALA A 355 3.99 20.79 -4.02
C ALA A 355 4.33 19.62 -3.08
N VAL A 356 3.37 19.15 -2.28
CA VAL A 356 3.52 17.95 -1.44
C VAL A 356 3.68 16.70 -2.30
N ALA A 357 2.89 16.56 -3.37
CA ALA A 357 3.04 15.46 -4.32
C ALA A 357 4.42 15.47 -5.02
N ALA A 358 4.92 16.65 -5.40
CA ALA A 358 6.25 16.80 -5.98
C ALA A 358 7.38 16.50 -4.98
N LEU A 359 7.19 16.84 -3.69
CA LEU A 359 8.15 16.52 -2.63
C LEU A 359 8.19 15.01 -2.36
N ALA A 360 7.03 14.36 -2.29
CA ALA A 360 6.93 12.91 -2.13
C ALA A 360 7.61 12.15 -3.28
N ALA A 361 7.57 12.71 -4.50
CA ALA A 361 8.27 12.17 -5.67
C ALA A 361 9.78 12.46 -5.70
N ALA A 362 10.27 13.41 -4.90
CA ALA A 362 11.69 13.77 -4.83
C ALA A 362 12.44 13.07 -3.68
N THR A 363 11.72 12.51 -2.71
CA THR A 363 12.26 11.73 -1.58
C THR A 363 12.15 10.21 -1.78
N SER A 364 11.58 9.76 -2.91
CA SER A 364 11.56 8.36 -3.40
C SER A 364 12.65 8.12 -4.42
#